data_AF-A0A381TSP3-F1
#
_entry.id   AF-A0A381TSP3-F1
#
_cell.length_a   1.000
_cell.length_b   1.000
_cell.length_c   1.000
_cell.angle_alpha   90.00
_cell.angle_beta   90.00
_cell.angle_gamma   90.00
#
_symmetry.space_group_name_H-M   'P 1'
#
loop_
_entity.id
_entity.type
_entity.pdbx_description
1 polymer ?
#
loop_
_entity_poly.entity_id
_entity_poly.type
_entity_poly.pdbx_seq_one_letter_code
_entity_poly.pdbx_strand_id
1 'polypeptide(L)'
;MADSIPYIFQAIQNSPKKNRINILRHMVNGPPANDQVKQILIHAFHPNIKFLLPPGTPPYVFRGTPEGFPMTLYPEVRKFYLFCEGGGANIDGMKREQIFIELLETIHPDEAQVVIAMKDKKFTELYSNITYDLVRQALPEIKLPAPEAKKPKGKKPQKT
;
A
#
# COMPACT_ATOMS: atom_id res chain seq x y z
N MET A 1 -8.77 -0.50 20.63
CA MET A 1 -8.65 0.64 19.69
C MET A 1 -7.79 0.18 18.52
N ALA A 2 -8.04 0.67 17.31
CA ALA A 2 -7.17 0.36 16.17
C ALA A 2 -5.92 1.26 16.22
N ASP A 3 -4.76 0.70 15.93
CA ASP A 3 -3.50 1.47 15.84
C ASP A 3 -3.41 2.22 14.51
N SER A 4 -2.53 3.22 14.42
CA SER A 4 -2.29 3.91 13.15
C SER A 4 -1.67 2.98 12.13
N ILE A 5 -2.09 3.10 10.87
CA ILE A 5 -1.60 2.25 9.78
C ILE A 5 -0.07 2.34 9.62
N PRO A 6 0.55 3.54 9.64
CA PRO A 6 2.01 3.67 9.62
C PRO A 6 2.69 2.97 10.81
N TYR A 7 2.12 3.07 12.01
CA TYR A 7 2.67 2.39 13.19
C TYR A 7 2.64 0.87 13.05
N ILE A 8 1.54 0.31 12.55
CA ILE A 8 1.42 -1.14 12.31
C ILE A 8 2.54 -1.62 11.39
N PHE A 9 2.77 -0.93 10.27
CA PHE A 9 3.83 -1.29 9.34
C PHE A 9 5.22 -1.08 9.94
N GLN A 10 5.42 -0.02 10.73
CA GLN A 10 6.69 0.23 11.41
C GLN A 10 6.99 -0.84 12.48
N ALA A 11 5.98 -1.31 13.21
CA ALA A 11 6.12 -2.38 14.19
C ALA A 11 6.56 -3.69 13.53
N ILE A 12 5.98 -4.03 12.37
CA ILE A 12 6.39 -5.19 11.59
C ILE A 12 7.82 -5.00 11.06
N GLN A 13 8.12 -3.83 10.50
CA GLN A 13 9.43 -3.46 9.95
C GLN A 13 10.54 -3.65 10.99
N ASN A 14 10.32 -3.23 12.23
CA ASN A 14 11.30 -3.26 13.31
C ASN A 14 11.35 -4.60 14.06
N SER A 15 10.41 -5.51 13.80
CA SER A 15 10.36 -6.78 14.50
C SER A 15 11.38 -7.81 13.99
N PRO A 16 11.82 -8.77 14.82
CA PRO A 16 12.68 -9.87 14.40
C PRO A 16 12.04 -10.71 13.30
N LYS A 17 12.84 -11.16 12.31
CA LYS A 17 12.36 -11.93 11.15
C LYS A 17 11.44 -13.11 11.53
N LYS A 18 11.79 -13.85 12.58
CA LYS A 18 11.03 -15.00 13.09
C LYS A 18 9.62 -14.65 13.59
N ASN A 19 9.37 -13.40 13.98
CA ASN A 19 8.10 -12.96 14.56
C ASN A 19 7.19 -12.25 13.53
N ARG A 20 7.75 -11.73 12.43
CA ARG A 20 7.04 -10.88 11.46
C ARG A 20 5.76 -11.49 10.92
N ILE A 21 5.79 -12.78 10.59
CA ILE A 21 4.62 -13.50 10.06
C ILE A 21 3.48 -13.48 11.08
N ASN A 22 3.78 -13.79 12.34
CA ASN A 22 2.79 -13.83 13.41
C ASN A 22 2.28 -12.44 13.76
N ILE A 23 3.16 -11.44 13.80
CA ILE A 23 2.78 -10.04 14.06
C ILE A 23 1.89 -9.54 12.93
N LEU A 24 2.26 -9.69 11.66
CA LEU A 24 1.44 -9.26 10.53
C LEU A 24 0.07 -9.94 10.54
N ARG A 25 0.02 -11.25 10.77
CA ARG A 25 -1.23 -11.99 10.87
C ARG A 25 -2.11 -11.47 12.02
N HIS A 26 -1.52 -11.21 13.18
CA HIS A 26 -2.26 -10.68 14.34
C HIS A 26 -2.76 -9.25 14.10
N MET A 27 -1.94 -8.37 13.52
CA MET A 27 -2.32 -6.98 13.23
C MET A 27 -3.44 -6.88 12.18
N VAL A 28 -3.58 -7.88 11.30
CA VAL A 28 -4.59 -7.89 10.24
C VAL A 28 -5.84 -8.66 10.64
N ASN A 29 -5.69 -9.86 11.21
CA ASN A 29 -6.81 -10.77 11.50
C ASN A 29 -7.11 -10.92 12.99
N GLY A 30 -6.25 -10.46 13.88
CA GLY A 30 -6.48 -10.46 15.32
C GLY A 30 -7.53 -9.42 15.73
N PRO A 31 -8.12 -9.52 16.93
CA PRO A 31 -9.11 -8.56 17.41
C PRO A 31 -8.45 -7.25 17.90
N PRO A 32 -8.89 -6.05 17.42
CA PRO A 32 -9.87 -5.83 16.37
C PRO A 32 -9.29 -6.07 14.97
N ALA A 33 -10.05 -6.75 14.10
CA ALA A 33 -9.60 -7.05 12.74
C ALA A 33 -9.39 -5.76 11.94
N ASN A 34 -8.36 -5.73 11.10
CA ASN A 34 -7.93 -4.54 10.38
C ASN A 34 -7.96 -4.78 8.87
N ASP A 35 -9.18 -4.77 8.32
CA ASP A 35 -9.40 -5.00 6.90
C ASP A 35 -8.81 -3.88 6.02
N GLN A 36 -8.63 -2.68 6.57
CA GLN A 36 -7.98 -1.57 5.87
C GLN A 36 -6.50 -1.87 5.60
N VAL A 37 -5.78 -2.39 6.58
CA VAL A 37 -4.39 -2.86 6.41
C VAL A 37 -4.34 -4.01 5.38
N LYS A 38 -5.30 -4.95 5.46
CA LYS A 38 -5.42 -6.03 4.47
C LYS A 38 -5.60 -5.49 3.04
N GLN A 39 -6.49 -4.53 2.85
CA GLN A 39 -6.73 -3.88 1.56
C GLN A 39 -5.49 -3.16 1.04
N ILE A 40 -4.77 -2.42 1.89
CA ILE A 40 -3.50 -1.77 1.49
C ILE A 40 -2.49 -2.80 0.99
N LEU A 41 -2.33 -3.92 1.71
CA LEU A 41 -1.41 -4.99 1.30
C LEU A 41 -1.85 -5.67 0.00
N ILE A 42 -3.15 -5.90 -0.20
CA ILE A 42 -3.70 -6.40 -1.46
C ILE A 42 -3.34 -5.43 -2.60
N HIS A 43 -3.62 -4.14 -2.45
CA HIS A 43 -3.34 -3.14 -3.47
C HIS A 43 -1.83 -2.97 -3.72
N ALA A 44 -0.99 -3.11 -2.69
CA ALA A 44 0.46 -3.03 -2.82
C ALA A 44 1.06 -4.24 -3.55
N PHE A 45 0.61 -5.47 -3.25
CA PHE A 45 1.30 -6.69 -3.67
C PHE A 45 0.57 -7.52 -4.73
N HIS A 46 -0.76 -7.42 -4.87
CA HIS A 46 -1.49 -8.23 -5.82
C HIS A 46 -1.17 -7.82 -7.26
N PRO A 47 -0.71 -8.74 -8.14
CA PRO A 47 -0.23 -8.39 -9.48
C PRO A 47 -1.34 -7.97 -10.44
N ASN A 48 -2.58 -8.45 -10.22
CA ASN A 48 -3.72 -8.06 -11.06
C ASN A 48 -4.23 -6.64 -10.76
N ILE A 49 -3.78 -6.01 -9.67
CA ILE A 49 -4.17 -4.64 -9.34
C ILE A 49 -3.24 -3.67 -10.06
N LYS A 50 -3.77 -3.00 -11.07
CA LYS A 50 -3.09 -1.97 -11.86
C LYS A 50 -3.71 -0.62 -11.57
N PHE A 51 -2.89 0.32 -11.11
CA PHE A 51 -3.31 1.70 -10.88
C PHE A 51 -3.35 2.47 -12.19
N LEU A 52 -4.41 3.25 -12.38
CA LEU A 52 -4.63 4.15 -13.51
C LEU A 52 -4.23 5.59 -13.15
N LEU A 53 -3.16 5.74 -12.36
CA LEU A 53 -2.60 7.00 -11.89
C LEU A 53 -1.17 7.17 -12.44
N PRO A 54 -0.69 8.41 -12.67
CA PRO A 54 0.71 8.66 -13.01
C PRO A 54 1.67 8.13 -11.93
N PRO A 55 2.90 7.73 -12.30
CA PRO A 55 3.92 7.31 -11.33
C PRO A 55 4.44 8.50 -10.52
N GLY A 56 4.88 8.26 -9.28
CA GLY A 56 5.50 9.26 -8.43
C GLY A 56 4.49 10.07 -7.61
N THR A 57 5.00 11.02 -6.84
CA THR A 57 4.18 11.85 -5.95
C THR A 57 3.58 13.02 -6.73
N PRO A 58 2.24 13.15 -6.81
CA PRO A 58 1.63 14.35 -7.41
C PRO A 58 1.87 15.57 -6.51
N PRO A 59 1.74 16.80 -7.03
CA PRO A 59 1.76 17.99 -6.19
C PRO A 59 0.48 18.03 -5.34
N TYR A 60 0.62 18.04 -4.01
CA TYR A 60 -0.49 18.19 -3.07
C TYR A 60 -0.07 19.01 -1.84
N VAL A 61 -1.04 19.62 -1.17
CA VAL A 61 -0.83 20.34 0.08
C VAL A 61 -1.79 19.78 1.13
N PHE A 62 -1.24 19.22 2.21
CA PHE A 62 -2.04 18.71 3.31
C PHE A 62 -2.86 19.84 3.95
N ARG A 63 -4.18 19.64 4.08
CA ARG A 63 -5.14 20.63 4.58
C ARG A 63 -5.57 20.41 6.03
N GLY A 64 -5.16 19.29 6.63
CA GLY A 64 -5.46 18.99 8.03
C GLY A 64 -4.42 19.57 9.00
N THR A 65 -4.62 19.29 10.28
CA THR A 65 -3.60 19.54 11.31
C THR A 65 -2.64 18.36 11.35
N PRO A 66 -1.32 18.57 11.22
CA PRO A 66 -0.34 17.47 11.29
C PRO A 66 -0.18 16.96 12.72
N GLU A 67 -0.68 17.70 13.70
CA GLU A 67 -0.74 17.28 15.09
C GLU A 67 -1.88 16.26 15.27
N GLY A 68 -1.52 15.07 15.75
CA GLY A 68 -2.50 14.02 16.05
C GLY A 68 -1.99 12.63 15.71
N PHE A 69 -2.79 11.63 16.05
CA PHE A 69 -2.48 10.24 15.71
C PHE A 69 -2.90 9.95 14.25
N PRO A 70 -2.05 9.36 13.39
CA PRO A 70 -2.37 9.12 11.98
C PRO A 70 -3.50 8.09 11.81
N MET A 71 -4.75 8.55 11.78
CA MET A 71 -5.95 7.70 11.73
C MET A 71 -6.92 8.09 10.60
N THR A 72 -6.51 9.02 9.74
CA THR A 72 -7.36 9.61 8.71
C THR A 72 -7.52 8.74 7.47
N LEU A 73 -6.64 7.75 7.26
CA LEU A 73 -6.69 6.87 6.09
C LEU A 73 -7.78 5.80 6.17
N TYR A 74 -8.14 5.36 7.37
CA TYR A 74 -9.12 4.28 7.58
C TYR A 74 -10.42 4.42 6.76
N PRO A 75 -11.13 5.56 6.79
CA PRO A 75 -12.35 5.74 6.00
C PRO A 75 -12.11 5.88 4.49
N GLU A 76 -10.88 6.19 4.09
CA GLU A 76 -10.48 6.50 2.72
C GLU A 76 -10.07 5.27 1.90
N VAL A 77 -9.66 4.17 2.56
CA VAL A 77 -9.27 2.91 1.89
C VAL A 77 -10.35 2.38 0.96
N ARG A 78 -11.64 2.59 1.29
CA ARG A 78 -12.76 2.18 0.44
C ARG A 78 -12.77 2.86 -0.94
N LYS A 79 -12.04 3.96 -1.13
CA LYS A 79 -11.96 4.69 -2.41
C LYS A 79 -10.89 4.12 -3.34
N PHE A 80 -10.02 3.22 -2.88
CA PHE A 80 -8.88 2.76 -3.69
C PHE A 80 -9.27 2.07 -5.00
N TYR A 81 -10.45 1.43 -5.06
CA TYR A 81 -10.96 0.85 -6.30
C TYR A 81 -11.13 1.90 -7.41
N LEU A 82 -11.40 3.17 -7.08
CA LEU A 82 -11.55 4.25 -8.07
C LEU A 82 -10.26 4.49 -8.87
N PHE A 83 -9.12 4.12 -8.29
CA PHE A 83 -7.80 4.34 -8.87
C PHE A 83 -7.28 3.14 -9.67
N CYS A 84 -8.03 2.04 -9.73
CA CYS A 84 -7.57 0.78 -10.33
C CYS A 84 -8.34 0.44 -11.61
N GLU A 85 -7.70 -0.34 -12.50
CA GLU A 85 -8.36 -0.92 -13.67
C GLU A 85 -9.59 -1.75 -13.25
N GLY A 86 -10.71 -1.57 -13.95
CA GLY A 86 -12.00 -2.19 -13.62
C GLY A 86 -12.82 -1.45 -12.55
N GLY A 87 -12.27 -0.41 -11.91
CA GLY A 87 -12.99 0.47 -10.98
C GLY A 87 -13.24 1.87 -11.55
N GLY A 88 -14.31 2.51 -11.09
CA GLY A 88 -14.64 3.89 -11.49
C GLY A 88 -14.78 4.07 -13.00
N ALA A 89 -15.56 3.20 -13.68
CA ALA A 89 -15.69 3.17 -15.14
C ALA A 89 -16.09 4.51 -15.79
N ASN A 90 -16.75 5.39 -15.03
CA ASN A 90 -17.21 6.71 -15.49
C ASN A 90 -16.27 7.86 -15.10
N ILE A 91 -15.04 7.56 -14.64
CA ILE A 91 -14.05 8.55 -14.20
C ILE A 91 -12.92 8.57 -15.21
N ASP A 92 -12.75 9.71 -15.88
CA ASP A 92 -11.61 9.94 -16.76
C ASP A 92 -10.29 10.08 -15.97
N GLY A 93 -9.16 10.05 -16.68
CA GLY A 93 -7.83 10.08 -16.06
C GLY A 93 -7.57 11.34 -15.23
N MET A 94 -7.98 12.51 -15.72
CA MET A 94 -7.75 13.79 -15.04
C MET A 94 -8.55 13.88 -13.75
N LYS A 95 -9.83 13.50 -13.79
CA LYS A 95 -10.70 13.47 -12.61
C LYS A 95 -10.23 12.42 -11.61
N ARG A 96 -9.72 11.27 -12.07
CA ARG A 96 -9.16 10.24 -11.18
C ARG A 96 -7.93 10.75 -10.43
N GLU A 97 -7.03 11.44 -11.13
CA GLU A 97 -5.86 12.07 -10.51
C GLU A 97 -6.27 13.16 -9.51
N GLN A 98 -7.25 14.00 -9.86
CA GLN A 98 -7.80 15.01 -8.96
C GLN A 98 -8.36 14.40 -7.67
N ILE A 99 -9.16 13.33 -7.76
CA ILE A 99 -9.69 12.61 -6.59
C ILE A 99 -8.54 12.02 -5.74
N PHE A 100 -7.48 11.55 -6.38
CA PHE A 100 -6.31 11.04 -5.66
C PHE A 100 -5.57 12.15 -4.92
N ILE A 101 -5.36 13.31 -5.55
CA ILE A 101 -4.78 14.49 -4.91
C ILE A 101 -5.62 14.91 -3.69
N GLU A 102 -6.94 15.05 -3.86
CA GLU A 102 -7.86 15.39 -2.76
C GLU A 102 -7.78 14.39 -1.61
N LEU A 103 -7.63 13.10 -1.89
CA LEU A 103 -7.40 12.09 -0.86
C LEU A 103 -6.10 12.39 -0.09
N LEU A 104 -4.98 12.65 -0.79
CA LEU A 104 -3.70 12.97 -0.16
C LEU A 104 -3.73 14.27 0.66
N GLU A 105 -4.52 15.26 0.24
CA GLU A 105 -4.70 16.52 0.97
C GLU A 105 -5.46 16.34 2.31
N THR A 106 -6.25 15.28 2.44
CA THR A 106 -7.10 15.03 3.63
C THR A 106 -6.50 14.07 4.65
N ILE A 107 -5.54 13.23 4.24
CA ILE A 107 -4.93 12.22 5.12
C ILE A 107 -3.61 12.70 5.70
N HIS A 108 -3.26 12.20 6.88
CA HIS A 108 -2.02 12.51 7.58
C HIS A 108 -0.80 12.26 6.67
N PRO A 109 0.23 13.12 6.71
CA PRO A 109 1.41 12.99 5.84
C PRO A 109 2.07 11.60 5.86
N ASP A 110 2.19 10.97 7.02
CA ASP A 110 2.74 9.61 7.14
C ASP A 110 1.85 8.55 6.46
N GLU A 111 0.53 8.73 6.48
CA GLU A 111 -0.41 7.86 5.77
C GLU A 111 -0.34 8.10 4.26
N ALA A 112 -0.14 9.35 3.82
CA ALA A 112 0.07 9.69 2.42
C ALA A 112 1.30 8.97 1.82
N GLN A 113 2.40 8.88 2.57
CA GLN A 113 3.59 8.13 2.14
C GLN A 113 3.27 6.65 1.89
N VAL A 114 2.47 6.03 2.76
CA VAL A 114 2.02 4.64 2.60
C VAL A 114 1.21 4.48 1.31
N VAL A 115 0.24 5.37 1.06
CA VAL A 115 -0.63 5.33 -0.12
C VAL A 115 0.16 5.53 -1.41
N ILE A 116 1.13 6.45 -1.43
CA ILE A 116 1.99 6.70 -2.58
C ILE A 116 2.87 5.48 -2.87
N ALA A 117 3.53 4.91 -1.85
CA ALA A 117 4.34 3.71 -2.00
C ALA A 117 3.53 2.50 -2.47
N MET A 118 2.28 2.38 -2.01
CA MET A 118 1.33 1.36 -2.44
C MET A 118 0.99 1.51 -3.93
N LYS A 119 0.59 2.70 -4.39
CA LYS A 119 0.19 2.90 -5.80
C LYS A 119 1.34 2.66 -6.77
N ASP A 120 2.55 3.07 -6.40
CA ASP A 120 3.73 2.96 -7.23
C ASP A 120 4.35 1.54 -7.19
N LYS A 121 3.75 0.62 -6.43
CA LYS A 121 4.28 -0.74 -6.17
C LYS A 121 5.71 -0.70 -5.58
N LYS A 122 5.99 0.35 -4.80
CA LYS A 122 7.25 0.61 -4.09
C LYS A 122 7.14 0.39 -2.58
N PHE A 123 6.14 -0.40 -2.16
CA PHE A 123 5.88 -0.63 -0.74
C PHE A 123 7.09 -1.20 0.02
N THR A 124 7.86 -2.09 -0.62
CA THR A 124 9.10 -2.65 -0.04
C THR A 124 10.26 -1.64 -0.05
N GLU A 125 10.21 -0.56 -0.84
CA GLU A 125 11.19 0.52 -0.74
C GLU A 125 10.94 1.35 0.53
N LEU A 126 9.67 1.56 0.90
CA LEU A 126 9.28 2.22 2.15
C LEU A 126 9.49 1.30 3.38
N TYR A 127 9.09 0.03 3.28
CA TYR A 127 9.20 -0.97 4.33
C TYR A 127 9.96 -2.20 3.84
N SER A 128 11.30 -2.16 3.89
CA SER A 128 12.20 -3.20 3.36
C SER A 128 11.96 -4.61 3.89
N ASN A 129 11.38 -4.74 5.09
CA ASN A 129 11.09 -6.02 5.72
C ASN A 129 9.67 -6.53 5.43
N ILE A 130 8.82 -5.75 4.76
CA ILE A 130 7.48 -6.15 4.31
C ILE A 130 7.58 -6.52 2.83
N THR A 131 7.79 -7.82 2.59
CA THR A 131 8.01 -8.38 1.26
C THR A 131 6.80 -9.17 0.78
N TYR A 132 6.74 -9.42 -0.53
CA TYR A 132 5.72 -10.28 -1.14
C TYR A 132 5.61 -11.65 -0.44
N ASP A 133 6.76 -12.29 -0.17
CA ASP A 133 6.79 -13.59 0.49
C ASP A 133 6.30 -13.53 1.93
N LEU A 134 6.61 -12.46 2.67
CA LEU A 134 6.10 -12.27 4.02
C LEU A 134 4.57 -12.19 4.00
N VAL A 135 4.01 -11.34 3.13
CA VAL A 135 2.57 -11.11 3.03
C VAL A 135 1.85 -12.40 2.58
N ARG A 136 2.38 -13.08 1.56
CA ARG A 136 1.84 -14.35 1.06
C ARG A 136 1.81 -15.45 2.12
N GLN A 137 2.84 -15.52 2.98
CA GLN A 137 2.89 -16.51 4.08
C GLN A 137 2.01 -16.11 5.28
N ALA A 138 1.94 -14.82 5.60
CA ALA A 138 1.17 -14.33 6.73
C ALA A 138 -0.34 -14.36 6.47
N LEU A 139 -0.76 -14.00 5.25
CA LEU A 139 -2.15 -13.80 4.83
C LEU A 139 -2.48 -14.72 3.63
N PRO A 140 -2.60 -16.05 3.81
CA PRO A 140 -2.95 -16.95 2.71
C PRO A 140 -4.33 -16.68 2.08
N GLU A 141 -5.24 -16.04 2.82
CA GLU A 141 -6.60 -15.71 2.38
C GLU A 141 -6.66 -14.70 1.23
N ILE A 142 -5.63 -13.85 1.06
CA ILE A 142 -5.59 -12.88 -0.04
C ILE A 142 -5.15 -13.50 -1.37
N LYS A 143 -4.79 -14.80 -1.37
CA LYS A 143 -4.50 -15.61 -2.57
C LYS A 143 -3.47 -14.97 -3.52
N LEU A 144 -2.39 -14.42 -2.97
CA LEU A 144 -1.27 -13.95 -3.79
C LEU A 144 -0.69 -15.11 -4.62
N PRO A 145 -0.55 -14.96 -5.95
CA PRO A 145 0.00 -16.02 -6.78
C PRO A 145 1.44 -16.36 -6.38
N ALA A 146 1.94 -17.52 -6.80
CA ALA A 146 3.37 -17.78 -6.65
C ALA A 146 4.14 -16.70 -7.44
N PRO A 147 5.22 -16.12 -6.89
CA PRO A 147 6.02 -15.18 -7.66
C PRO A 147 6.54 -15.91 -8.89
N GLU A 148 6.12 -15.48 -10.08
CA GLU A 148 6.69 -15.98 -11.32
C GLU A 148 8.19 -15.74 -11.23
N ALA A 149 8.99 -16.81 -11.38
CA ALA A 149 10.44 -16.72 -11.34
C ALA A 149 10.86 -15.66 -12.37
N LYS A 150 11.24 -14.46 -11.90
CA LYS A 150 11.65 -13.36 -12.77
C LYS A 150 12.77 -13.89 -13.65
N LYS A 151 12.52 -14.08 -14.95
CA LYS A 151 13.58 -14.28 -15.93
C LYS A 151 14.59 -13.14 -15.73
N PRO A 152 15.90 -13.42 -15.63
CA PRO A 152 16.89 -12.40 -15.32
C PRO A 152 16.76 -11.25 -16.31
N LYS A 153 16.56 -10.04 -15.79
CA LYS A 153 16.55 -8.81 -16.61
C LYS A 153 17.89 -8.77 -17.35
N GLY A 154 17.83 -8.88 -18.68
CA GLY A 154 18.99 -8.96 -19.55
C GLY A 154 20.00 -7.87 -19.25
N LYS A 155 21.26 -8.26 -19.07
CA LYS A 155 22.41 -7.36 -19.09
C LYS A 155 22.35 -6.60 -20.42
N LYS A 156 22.24 -5.27 -20.37
CA LYS A 156 22.45 -4.42 -21.56
C LYS A 156 23.85 -4.74 -22.11
N PRO A 157 24.03 -5.04 -23.40
CA PRO A 157 25.36 -5.17 -23.98
C PRO A 157 26.02 -3.78 -23.97
N GLN A 158 27.17 -3.68 -23.32
CA GLN A 158 28.09 -2.56 -23.49
C GLN A 158 28.52 -2.59 -24.96
N LYS A 159 28.12 -1.58 -25.74
CA LYS A 159 28.68 -1.36 -27.07
C LYS A 159 30.04 -0.72 -26.92
N THR A 160 31.03 -1.40 -27.50
CA THR A 160 32.39 -0.93 -27.80
C THR A 160 32.36 0.04 -28.97
#